data_AF-A0AB73BQL0-F1
#
_entry.id   AF-A0AB73BQL0-F1
#
_cell.length_a   1.000
_cell.length_b   1.000
_cell.length_c   1.000
_cell.angle_alpha   90.00
_cell.angle_beta   90.00
_cell.angle_gamma   90.00
#
_symmetry.space_group_name_H-M   'P 1'
#
loop_
_entity.id
_entity.type
_entity.pdbx_description
1 polymer ?
#
loop_
_entity_poly.entity_id
_entity_poly.type
_entity_poly.pdbx_seq_one_letter_code
_entity_poly.pdbx_strand_id
1 'polypeptide(L)'
;MKLKRIVLSIVAGTALLVPAALAGQNQLTPVVRASTLKNKITTVKSYTNPTLYNKNGKELGSQDRINFKKPINFYGQPIVIQGPRVSAFINLNGMPQAIVNGETYADLGDGGYVNMKSVGSYNWNNNEIGIIKNTYIYNSKGNRLSTYRGGKAYLTKGSKIKYAGKSWTTYPDSYFNLGDGTYLKSNNVNTMNGKGVLKLNANTAIYNKNGKRISFNGQQVFPKYSIINYAGKRRTKTQTDDYYYTNLSGSKSYAIKNYKIKGQDYYYIGRGAYIKAMNVGRINGNPVFRDVGATTIVPQTDLYIYNSKLKKTKQSVKKGQKIRALDPVVLGSGDIAQLFYRIKGTSNYVSWGDYSEYGFEDDEHVGYFNFRVRLNPVKTIENAATRAAEESD
;
A
#
# COMPACT_ATOMS: atom_id res chain seq x y z
N MET A 1 -49.90 -12.18 -56.82
CA MET A 1 -49.61 -11.28 -55.68
C MET A 1 -49.41 -12.13 -54.43
N LYS A 2 -48.34 -11.89 -53.66
CA LYS A 2 -47.74 -12.82 -52.68
C LYS A 2 -48.58 -12.99 -51.41
N LEU A 3 -48.78 -14.23 -50.98
CA LEU A 3 -49.16 -14.61 -49.61
C LEU A 3 -47.99 -14.34 -48.65
N LYS A 4 -48.26 -13.73 -47.49
CA LYS A 4 -47.36 -13.73 -46.33
C LYS A 4 -48.09 -14.24 -45.10
N ARG A 5 -47.42 -15.18 -44.42
CA ARG A 5 -47.80 -15.83 -43.16
C ARG A 5 -47.19 -15.08 -41.96
N ILE A 6 -48.04 -14.89 -40.93
CA ILE A 6 -47.95 -15.30 -39.51
C ILE A 6 -46.76 -14.79 -38.65
N VAL A 7 -47.08 -14.27 -37.45
CA VAL A 7 -46.76 -14.75 -36.08
C VAL A 7 -47.14 -13.63 -35.10
N LEU A 8 -48.28 -13.72 -34.40
CA LEU A 8 -48.54 -14.26 -33.04
C LEU A 8 -47.81 -13.54 -31.88
N SER A 9 -48.58 -12.74 -31.17
CA SER A 9 -48.26 -12.00 -29.94
C SER A 9 -48.81 -12.74 -28.71
N ILE A 10 -48.04 -12.84 -27.62
CA ILE A 10 -48.54 -13.28 -26.31
C ILE A 10 -48.12 -12.26 -25.24
N VAL A 11 -49.14 -11.88 -24.46
CA VAL A 11 -49.19 -10.87 -23.41
C VAL A 11 -48.81 -11.47 -22.04
N ALA A 12 -48.41 -10.57 -21.15
CA ALA A 12 -47.92 -10.73 -19.78
C ALA A 12 -48.73 -11.64 -18.84
N GLY A 13 -48.00 -12.26 -17.89
CA GLY A 13 -48.52 -12.90 -16.68
C GLY A 13 -47.63 -12.56 -15.47
N THR A 14 -48.27 -12.19 -14.38
CA THR A 14 -47.78 -11.52 -13.17
C THR A 14 -46.84 -12.36 -12.29
N ALA A 15 -45.80 -11.72 -11.74
CA ALA A 15 -44.89 -12.31 -10.75
C ALA A 15 -45.48 -12.19 -9.33
N LEU A 16 -45.69 -13.33 -8.67
CA LEU A 16 -46.00 -13.42 -7.25
C LEU A 16 -44.71 -13.20 -6.44
N LEU A 17 -44.76 -12.21 -5.55
CA LEU A 17 -43.78 -11.95 -4.49
C LEU A 17 -43.88 -13.03 -3.40
N VAL A 18 -42.74 -13.58 -2.99
CA VAL A 18 -42.61 -14.41 -1.78
C VAL A 18 -41.55 -13.77 -0.88
N PRO A 19 -41.74 -13.69 0.46
CA PRO A 19 -40.96 -12.81 1.32
C PRO A 19 -39.55 -13.33 1.60
N ALA A 20 -38.64 -12.38 1.80
CA ALA A 20 -37.28 -12.64 2.27
C ALA A 20 -37.29 -13.19 3.70
N ALA A 21 -36.67 -14.36 3.88
CA ALA A 21 -36.21 -14.84 5.18
C ALA A 21 -34.68 -14.96 5.16
N LEU A 22 -34.04 -14.34 6.16
CA LEU A 22 -32.61 -14.39 6.42
C LEU A 22 -32.13 -15.85 6.59
N ALA A 23 -31.11 -16.25 5.84
CA ALA A 23 -30.11 -17.20 6.30
C ALA A 23 -28.85 -17.06 5.44
N GLY A 24 -27.71 -16.86 6.10
CA GLY A 24 -26.42 -16.71 5.45
C GLY A 24 -26.04 -17.96 4.65
N GLN A 25 -25.53 -17.75 3.44
CA GLN A 25 -24.73 -18.74 2.74
C GLN A 25 -23.73 -18.03 1.83
N ASN A 26 -22.45 -18.25 2.15
CA ASN A 26 -21.27 -18.22 1.30
C ASN A 26 -21.49 -17.65 -0.10
N GLN A 27 -21.01 -16.42 -0.32
CA GLN A 27 -20.62 -16.01 -1.66
C GLN A 27 -19.52 -16.99 -2.11
N LEU A 28 -19.94 -17.96 -2.91
CA LEU A 28 -19.07 -18.76 -3.74
C LEU A 28 -18.21 -17.79 -4.54
N THR A 29 -16.96 -17.64 -4.12
CA THR A 29 -15.91 -17.21 -5.02
C THR A 29 -16.00 -18.12 -6.24
N PRO A 30 -16.11 -17.58 -7.47
CA PRO A 30 -16.03 -18.45 -8.63
C PRO A 30 -14.65 -19.10 -8.57
N VAL A 31 -14.62 -20.41 -8.30
CA VAL A 31 -13.44 -21.23 -8.49
C VAL A 31 -13.14 -21.16 -9.98
N VAL A 32 -12.23 -20.26 -10.33
CA VAL A 32 -11.71 -20.16 -11.69
C VAL A 32 -11.06 -21.51 -11.98
N ARG A 33 -11.72 -22.33 -12.82
CA ARG A 33 -11.06 -23.47 -13.46
C ARG A 33 -9.72 -22.98 -13.96
N ALA A 34 -8.63 -23.60 -13.50
CA ALA A 34 -7.27 -23.25 -13.91
C ALA A 34 -7.26 -23.14 -15.43
N SER A 35 -7.10 -21.93 -15.97
CA SER A 35 -7.03 -21.77 -17.40
C SER A 35 -5.79 -22.51 -17.89
N THR A 36 -5.95 -23.35 -18.91
CA THR A 36 -4.87 -24.04 -19.62
C THR A 36 -4.02 -23.06 -20.45
N LEU A 37 -4.30 -21.76 -20.37
CA LEU A 37 -3.52 -20.70 -21.00
C LEU A 37 -2.15 -20.63 -20.34
N LYS A 38 -1.14 -21.19 -21.01
CA LYS A 38 0.28 -21.02 -20.67
C LYS A 38 0.69 -19.57 -20.92
N ASN A 39 0.35 -18.70 -19.99
CA ASN A 39 0.87 -17.35 -19.94
C ASN A 39 2.32 -17.39 -19.46
N LYS A 40 3.12 -16.39 -19.85
CA LYS A 40 4.55 -16.34 -19.50
C LYS A 40 4.89 -15.07 -18.74
N ILE A 41 5.75 -15.18 -17.74
CA ILE A 41 6.37 -14.05 -17.05
C ILE A 41 7.88 -14.10 -17.16
N THR A 42 8.53 -12.94 -17.06
CA THR A 42 9.97 -12.85 -16.75
C THR A 42 10.14 -12.12 -15.44
N THR A 43 11.25 -12.38 -14.75
CA THR A 43 11.52 -11.75 -13.45
C THR A 43 12.41 -10.53 -13.56
N VAL A 44 12.33 -9.67 -12.54
CA VAL A 44 13.30 -8.59 -12.34
C VAL A 44 14.68 -9.20 -12.12
N LYS A 45 15.71 -8.61 -12.73
CA LYS A 45 17.09 -9.03 -12.46
C LYS A 45 17.47 -8.64 -11.03
N SER A 46 17.83 -9.63 -10.21
CA SER A 46 18.31 -9.46 -8.84
C SER A 46 19.55 -10.34 -8.63
N TYR A 47 20.29 -10.09 -7.55
CA TYR A 47 21.42 -10.92 -7.11
C TYR A 47 20.98 -12.30 -6.65
N THR A 48 19.77 -12.39 -6.08
CA THR A 48 19.18 -13.61 -5.56
C THR A 48 17.96 -14.02 -6.37
N ASN A 49 17.67 -15.33 -6.36
CA ASN A 49 16.43 -15.82 -6.92
C ASN A 49 15.23 -15.35 -6.09
N PRO A 50 14.08 -15.04 -6.71
CA PRO A 50 12.87 -14.68 -5.98
C PRO A 50 12.40 -15.78 -5.01
N THR A 51 11.98 -15.37 -3.82
CA THR A 51 11.29 -16.23 -2.87
C THR A 51 9.94 -16.70 -3.43
N LEU A 52 9.62 -17.96 -3.19
CA LEU A 52 8.36 -18.59 -3.57
C LEU A 52 7.44 -18.72 -2.36
N TYR A 53 6.14 -18.80 -2.62
CA TYR A 53 5.12 -18.79 -1.59
C TYR A 53 4.06 -19.85 -1.84
N ASN A 54 3.39 -20.29 -0.78
CA ASN A 54 2.17 -21.07 -0.91
C ASN A 54 0.92 -20.18 -1.02
N LYS A 55 -0.26 -20.79 -1.16
CA LYS A 55 -1.55 -20.08 -1.28
C LYS A 55 -1.91 -19.19 -0.07
N ASN A 56 -1.26 -19.39 1.08
CA ASN A 56 -1.45 -18.59 2.30
C ASN A 56 -0.38 -17.50 2.45
N GLY A 57 0.56 -17.39 1.50
CA GLY A 57 1.65 -16.42 1.53
C GLY A 57 2.77 -16.79 2.50
N LYS A 58 2.83 -18.05 2.96
CA LYS A 58 4.01 -18.55 3.67
C LYS A 58 5.10 -18.86 2.65
N GLU A 59 6.31 -18.41 2.95
CA GLU A 59 7.49 -18.70 2.15
C GLU A 59 7.71 -20.21 2.02
N LEU A 60 8.08 -20.62 0.82
CA LEU A 60 8.59 -21.94 0.50
C LEU A 60 10.11 -21.83 0.42
N GLY A 61 10.82 -22.89 0.83
CA GLY A 61 12.27 -22.97 0.61
C GLY A 61 12.63 -22.92 -0.88
N SER A 62 13.92 -22.79 -1.18
CA SER A 62 14.40 -22.80 -2.57
C SER A 62 13.82 -24.00 -3.31
N GLN A 63 13.18 -23.73 -4.45
CA GLN A 63 12.81 -24.78 -5.37
C GLN A 63 13.68 -24.67 -6.60
N ASP A 64 14.76 -25.45 -6.62
CA ASP A 64 15.74 -25.50 -7.71
C ASP A 64 15.12 -25.88 -9.07
N ARG A 65 13.86 -26.32 -9.06
CA ARG A 65 13.06 -26.62 -10.27
C ARG A 65 12.70 -25.40 -11.12
N ILE A 66 12.78 -24.17 -10.59
CA ILE A 66 12.42 -22.95 -11.36
C ILE A 66 13.67 -22.24 -11.85
N ASN A 67 13.84 -22.21 -13.17
CA ASN A 67 14.89 -21.42 -13.81
C ASN A 67 14.41 -19.98 -14.05
N PHE A 68 14.69 -19.09 -13.11
CA PHE A 68 14.34 -17.66 -13.18
C PHE A 68 15.06 -16.88 -14.30
N LYS A 69 16.06 -17.47 -14.97
CA LYS A 69 16.74 -16.85 -16.13
C LYS A 69 15.93 -17.01 -17.43
N LYS A 70 14.88 -17.83 -17.43
CA LYS A 70 14.00 -18.06 -18.59
C LYS A 70 12.57 -17.61 -18.30
N PRO A 71 11.75 -17.36 -19.33
CA PRO A 71 10.33 -17.11 -19.13
C PRO A 71 9.64 -18.28 -18.41
N ILE A 72 8.89 -17.99 -17.36
CA ILE A 72 8.21 -18.97 -16.50
C ILE A 72 6.72 -19.00 -16.86
N ASN A 73 6.13 -20.19 -16.92
CA ASN A 73 4.70 -20.33 -17.13
C ASN A 73 3.92 -19.99 -15.85
N PHE A 74 2.76 -19.36 -15.99
CA PHE A 74 1.81 -19.21 -14.89
C PHE A 74 0.38 -19.51 -15.38
N TYR A 75 -0.49 -19.85 -14.44
CA TYR A 75 -1.84 -20.33 -14.71
C TYR A 75 -2.89 -19.35 -14.18
N GLY A 76 -3.95 -19.13 -14.95
CA GLY A 76 -5.02 -18.21 -14.56
C GLY A 76 -4.62 -16.74 -14.61
N GLN A 77 -5.32 -15.95 -13.79
CA GLN A 77 -5.01 -14.54 -13.53
C GLN A 77 -4.23 -14.43 -12.21
N PRO A 78 -3.39 -13.38 -12.04
CA PRO A 78 -2.79 -13.09 -10.74
C PRO A 78 -3.86 -12.95 -9.66
N ILE A 79 -3.58 -13.48 -8.47
CA ILE A 79 -4.50 -13.44 -7.32
C ILE A 79 -3.91 -12.59 -6.21
N VAL A 80 -4.77 -12.04 -5.34
CA VAL A 80 -4.32 -11.37 -4.11
C VAL A 80 -4.27 -12.40 -2.99
N ILE A 81 -3.10 -12.60 -2.41
CA ILE A 81 -2.90 -13.43 -1.21
C ILE A 81 -2.73 -12.48 -0.03
N GLN A 82 -3.44 -12.74 1.07
CA GLN A 82 -3.40 -11.88 2.26
C GLN A 82 -2.03 -11.91 2.96
N GLY A 83 -1.31 -13.02 2.87
CA GLY A 83 -0.07 -13.24 3.60
C GLY A 83 -0.32 -13.75 5.03
N PRO A 84 0.77 -14.14 5.73
CA PRO A 84 0.69 -14.57 7.12
C PRO A 84 0.27 -13.41 8.04
N ARG A 85 -0.26 -13.76 9.22
CA ARG A 85 -0.43 -12.79 10.29
C ARG A 85 0.95 -12.36 10.77
N VAL A 86 1.17 -11.06 10.76
CA VAL A 86 2.37 -10.43 11.32
C VAL A 86 1.96 -9.47 12.41
N SER A 87 2.91 -9.15 13.26
CA SER A 87 2.82 -8.09 14.26
C SER A 87 2.25 -6.79 13.64
N ALA A 88 1.22 -6.20 14.27
CA ALA A 88 0.68 -4.91 13.85
C ALA A 88 1.58 -3.72 14.24
N PHE A 89 2.62 -3.96 15.04
CA PHE A 89 3.50 -2.93 15.61
C PHE A 89 4.96 -3.15 15.25
N ILE A 90 5.22 -3.88 14.16
CA ILE A 90 6.57 -4.24 13.72
C ILE A 90 7.44 -2.99 13.50
N ASN A 91 6.84 -1.91 12.99
CA ASN A 91 7.51 -0.61 12.79
C ASN A 91 7.51 0.29 14.04
N LEU A 92 7.06 -0.20 15.20
CA LEU A 92 6.91 0.59 16.44
C LEU A 92 7.73 0.01 17.59
N ASN A 93 8.91 -0.53 17.28
CA ASN A 93 9.72 -1.30 18.24
C ASN A 93 8.89 -2.40 18.92
N GLY A 94 7.89 -2.89 18.21
CA GLY A 94 7.08 -4.00 18.62
C GLY A 94 6.00 -3.73 19.68
N MET A 95 5.45 -2.52 19.79
CA MET A 95 4.38 -2.23 20.76
C MET A 95 3.32 -1.26 20.22
N PRO A 96 2.06 -1.33 20.70
CA PRO A 96 1.02 -0.39 20.33
C PRO A 96 1.35 1.01 20.86
N GLN A 97 1.35 2.03 20.00
CA GLN A 97 1.68 3.40 20.38
C GLN A 97 0.64 4.41 19.90
N ALA A 98 0.46 5.48 20.68
CA ALA A 98 -0.30 6.66 20.32
C ALA A 98 0.43 7.92 20.80
N ILE A 99 0.14 9.06 20.17
CA ILE A 99 0.68 10.35 20.60
C ILE A 99 -0.45 11.17 21.24
N VAL A 100 -0.26 11.56 22.50
CA VAL A 100 -1.23 12.36 23.27
C VAL A 100 -0.52 13.58 23.84
N ASN A 101 -0.96 14.77 23.46
CA ASN A 101 -0.40 16.06 23.89
C ASN A 101 1.13 16.17 23.73
N GLY A 102 1.69 15.58 22.67
CA GLY A 102 3.12 15.61 22.36
C GLY A 102 3.95 14.52 23.04
N GLU A 103 3.35 13.67 23.87
CA GLU A 103 4.03 12.52 24.47
C GLU A 103 3.56 11.19 23.86
N THR A 104 4.46 10.22 23.82
CA THR A 104 4.14 8.85 23.39
C THR A 104 3.54 8.07 24.55
N TYR A 105 2.43 7.39 24.27
CA TYR A 105 1.77 6.46 25.17
C TYR A 105 1.70 5.08 24.52
N ALA A 106 1.72 4.04 25.34
CA ALA A 106 1.24 2.73 24.93
C ALA A 106 -0.29 2.77 24.88
N ASP A 107 -0.85 2.44 23.71
CA ASP A 107 -2.30 2.35 23.51
C ASP A 107 -2.78 0.98 23.98
N LEU A 108 -3.76 0.95 24.89
CA LEU A 108 -4.34 -0.29 25.42
C LEU A 108 -5.42 -0.87 24.49
N GLY A 109 -5.81 -0.17 23.43
CA GLY A 109 -6.66 -0.65 22.34
C GLY A 109 -8.17 -0.43 22.54
N ASP A 110 -8.58 0.12 23.67
CA ASP A 110 -9.96 0.33 24.10
C ASP A 110 -10.12 1.69 24.83
N GLY A 111 -9.30 2.68 24.47
CA GLY A 111 -9.40 4.06 24.96
C GLY A 111 -8.59 4.37 26.23
N GLY A 112 -7.86 3.39 26.76
CA GLY A 112 -6.86 3.61 27.82
C GLY A 112 -5.46 3.78 27.25
N TYR A 113 -4.67 4.65 27.88
CA TYR A 113 -3.30 4.97 27.47
C TYR A 113 -2.37 4.97 28.69
N VAL A 114 -1.19 4.39 28.54
CA VAL A 114 -0.15 4.37 29.59
C VAL A 114 1.07 5.11 29.08
N ASN A 115 1.63 6.02 29.89
CA ASN A 115 2.80 6.79 29.46
C ASN A 115 3.96 5.85 29.12
N MET A 116 4.55 6.00 27.92
CA MET A 116 5.53 5.05 27.41
C MET A 116 6.79 4.94 28.30
N LYS A 117 7.12 6.00 29.05
CA LYS A 117 8.23 6.00 30.03
C LYS A 117 8.03 5.01 31.19
N SER A 118 6.81 4.48 31.35
CA SER A 118 6.43 3.51 32.40
C SER A 118 6.32 2.07 31.86
N VAL A 119 6.52 1.87 30.56
CA VAL A 119 6.35 0.58 29.87
C VAL A 119 7.71 -0.05 29.62
N GLY A 120 7.82 -1.37 29.83
CA GLY A 120 9.05 -2.14 29.63
C GLY A 120 9.05 -2.95 28.34
N SER A 121 8.08 -3.85 28.18
CA SER A 121 8.03 -4.77 27.05
C SER A 121 6.59 -5.12 26.65
N TYR A 122 6.43 -5.61 25.42
CA TYR A 122 5.18 -6.16 24.90
C TYR A 122 5.35 -7.66 24.64
N ASN A 123 4.49 -8.47 25.25
CA ASN A 123 4.40 -9.91 25.00
C ASN A 123 3.35 -10.19 23.93
N TRP A 124 3.81 -10.60 22.76
CA TRP A 124 3.00 -10.91 21.59
C TRP A 124 2.11 -12.12 21.72
N ASN A 125 2.54 -13.11 22.51
CA ASN A 125 1.80 -14.36 22.67
C ASN A 125 0.55 -14.16 23.54
N ASN A 126 0.67 -13.29 24.55
CA ASN A 126 -0.39 -13.04 25.52
C ASN A 126 -1.10 -11.69 25.30
N ASN A 127 -0.63 -10.87 24.36
CA ASN A 127 -1.02 -9.47 24.17
C ASN A 127 -0.95 -8.67 25.47
N GLU A 128 0.19 -8.72 26.16
CA GLU A 128 0.38 -8.05 27.46
C GLU A 128 1.48 -7.00 27.39
N ILE A 129 1.26 -5.87 28.05
CA ILE A 129 2.22 -4.78 28.22
C ILE A 129 2.74 -4.84 29.66
N GLY A 130 4.05 -4.96 29.83
CA GLY A 130 4.72 -4.97 31.13
C GLY A 130 4.99 -3.55 31.65
N ILE A 131 4.70 -3.32 32.93
CA ILE A 131 4.84 -2.02 33.59
C ILE A 131 6.12 -2.00 34.45
N ILE A 132 7.00 -1.04 34.19
CA ILE A 132 8.30 -0.91 34.88
C ILE A 132 8.34 0.23 35.91
N LYS A 133 7.32 1.10 35.91
CA LYS A 133 7.13 2.18 36.89
C LYS A 133 5.66 2.31 37.23
N ASN A 134 5.36 2.64 38.49
CA ASN A 134 4.00 2.97 38.91
C ASN A 134 3.44 4.08 38.02
N THR A 135 2.22 3.91 37.53
CA THR A 135 1.67 4.80 36.49
C THR A 135 0.15 4.81 36.49
N TYR A 136 -0.42 5.87 35.92
CA TYR A 136 -1.87 5.99 35.75
C TYR A 136 -2.28 5.63 34.33
N ILE A 137 -3.57 5.35 34.16
CA ILE A 137 -4.17 5.20 32.85
C ILE A 137 -4.84 6.53 32.48
N TYR A 138 -4.60 6.96 31.25
CA TYR A 138 -5.09 8.21 30.69
C TYR A 138 -6.10 7.93 29.58
N ASN A 139 -6.92 8.93 29.25
CA ASN A 139 -7.75 8.91 28.05
C ASN A 139 -7.01 9.54 26.85
N SER A 140 -7.66 9.57 25.69
CA SER A 140 -7.10 10.10 24.44
C SER A 140 -6.83 11.62 24.46
N LYS A 141 -7.34 12.34 25.47
CA LYS A 141 -7.08 13.77 25.70
C LYS A 141 -5.93 14.01 26.67
N GLY A 142 -5.36 12.95 27.25
CA GLY A 142 -4.28 13.03 28.25
C GLY A 142 -4.78 13.25 29.67
N ASN A 143 -6.08 13.13 29.92
CA ASN A 143 -6.62 13.24 31.28
C ASN A 143 -6.51 11.88 31.97
N ARG A 144 -6.07 11.90 33.23
CA ARG A 144 -6.05 10.71 34.07
C ARG A 144 -7.48 10.19 34.27
N LEU A 145 -7.65 8.88 34.12
CA LEU A 145 -8.88 8.20 34.48
C LEU A 145 -8.92 7.90 35.99
N SER A 146 -10.11 7.89 36.57
CA SER A 146 -10.34 7.40 37.94
C SER A 146 -10.51 5.88 37.95
N THR A 147 -11.26 5.36 36.97
CA THR A 147 -11.50 3.93 36.77
C THR A 147 -11.19 3.50 35.35
N TYR A 148 -10.80 2.24 35.18
CA TYR A 148 -10.54 1.64 33.88
C TYR A 148 -10.77 0.13 33.96
N ARG A 149 -11.52 -0.43 33.00
CA ARG A 149 -11.95 -1.84 32.98
C ARG A 149 -12.55 -2.32 34.33
N GLY A 150 -13.39 -1.49 34.94
CA GLY A 150 -14.08 -1.79 36.20
C GLY A 150 -13.22 -1.68 37.47
N GLY A 151 -11.91 -1.38 37.35
CA GLY A 151 -11.00 -1.21 38.48
C GLY A 151 -10.43 0.20 38.59
N LYS A 152 -9.52 0.41 39.55
CA LYS A 152 -8.74 1.64 39.67
C LYS A 152 -7.83 1.82 38.45
N ALA A 153 -7.81 3.03 37.87
CA ALA A 153 -6.95 3.38 36.74
C ALA A 153 -5.50 3.68 37.15
N TYR A 154 -4.90 2.76 37.91
CA TYR A 154 -3.53 2.84 38.42
C TYR A 154 -2.87 1.47 38.31
N LEU A 155 -1.65 1.45 37.78
CA LEU A 155 -0.85 0.25 37.58
C LEU A 155 0.44 0.35 38.39
N THR A 156 0.76 -0.72 39.10
CA THR A 156 1.98 -0.83 39.90
C THR A 156 3.13 -1.38 39.07
N LYS A 157 4.36 -1.03 39.44
CA LYS A 157 5.58 -1.63 38.87
C LYS A 157 5.54 -3.15 39.00
N GLY A 158 5.92 -3.85 37.94
CA GLY A 158 5.90 -5.31 37.85
C GLY A 158 4.57 -5.89 37.38
N SER A 159 3.49 -5.10 37.38
CA SER A 159 2.20 -5.53 36.83
C SER A 159 2.24 -5.66 35.31
N LYS A 160 1.24 -6.37 34.77
CA LYS A 160 0.98 -6.50 33.34
C LYS A 160 -0.43 -6.06 33.04
N ILE A 161 -0.63 -5.50 31.85
CA ILE A 161 -1.95 -5.11 31.37
C ILE A 161 -2.20 -5.66 29.98
N LYS A 162 -3.39 -6.22 29.74
CA LYS A 162 -3.76 -6.75 28.43
C LYS A 162 -4.00 -5.62 27.43
N TYR A 163 -3.47 -5.77 26.24
CA TYR A 163 -3.87 -5.01 25.08
C TYR A 163 -5.17 -5.59 24.52
N ALA A 164 -6.21 -4.76 24.43
CA ALA A 164 -7.54 -5.16 23.95
C ALA A 164 -7.72 -4.93 22.44
N GLY A 165 -6.78 -4.25 21.79
CA GLY A 165 -6.86 -3.96 20.37
C GLY A 165 -6.36 -5.11 19.49
N LYS A 166 -6.37 -4.87 18.17
CA LYS A 166 -5.89 -5.85 17.18
C LYS A 166 -4.35 -5.83 17.13
N SER A 167 -3.71 -6.88 17.62
CA SER A 167 -2.23 -6.98 17.69
C SER A 167 -1.55 -7.52 16.44
N TRP A 168 -2.32 -7.92 15.42
CA TRP A 168 -1.80 -8.45 14.16
C TRP A 168 -2.38 -7.74 12.95
N THR A 169 -1.63 -7.76 11.86
CA THR A 169 -2.06 -7.34 10.54
C THR A 169 -1.65 -8.39 9.50
N THR A 170 -2.10 -8.19 8.26
CA THR A 170 -1.63 -8.93 7.09
C THR A 170 -1.16 -7.94 6.05
N TYR A 171 -0.29 -8.40 5.16
CA TYR A 171 0.24 -7.61 4.05
C TYR A 171 -0.20 -8.22 2.72
N PRO A 172 -1.43 -7.92 2.27
CA PRO A 172 -1.93 -8.47 1.03
C PRO A 172 -1.08 -7.99 -0.14
N ASP A 173 -0.79 -8.90 -1.05
CA ASP A 173 -0.11 -8.59 -2.31
C ASP A 173 -0.61 -9.50 -3.43
N SER A 174 -0.26 -9.20 -4.68
CA SER A 174 -0.56 -10.02 -5.84
C SER A 174 0.52 -11.05 -6.15
N TYR A 175 0.05 -12.21 -6.60
CA TYR A 175 0.87 -13.38 -6.83
C TYR A 175 0.48 -14.09 -8.12
N PHE A 176 1.48 -14.64 -8.80
CA PHE A 176 1.32 -15.48 -9.98
C PHE A 176 1.35 -16.95 -9.57
N ASN A 177 0.32 -17.71 -9.94
CA ASN A 177 0.27 -19.16 -9.70
C ASN A 177 1.17 -19.88 -10.70
N LEU A 178 2.26 -20.49 -10.23
CA LEU A 178 3.22 -21.23 -11.04
C LEU A 178 2.87 -22.71 -11.21
N GLY A 179 1.76 -23.18 -10.60
CA GLY A 179 1.39 -24.59 -10.50
C GLY A 179 1.82 -25.21 -9.16
N ASP A 180 1.32 -26.42 -8.87
CA ASP A 180 1.69 -27.22 -7.69
C ASP A 180 1.68 -26.44 -6.35
N GLY A 181 0.67 -25.58 -6.16
CA GLY A 181 0.55 -24.76 -4.95
C GLY A 181 1.67 -23.73 -4.74
N THR A 182 2.45 -23.43 -5.79
CA THR A 182 3.59 -22.51 -5.77
C THR A 182 3.24 -21.18 -6.41
N TYR A 183 3.61 -20.10 -5.74
CA TYR A 183 3.25 -18.74 -6.11
C TYR A 183 4.46 -17.83 -6.10
N LEU A 184 4.53 -16.92 -7.06
CA LEU A 184 5.55 -15.87 -7.14
C LEU A 184 4.93 -14.50 -6.85
N LYS A 185 5.48 -13.78 -5.86
CA LYS A 185 5.06 -12.41 -5.54
C LYS A 185 5.33 -11.50 -6.74
N SER A 186 4.37 -10.65 -7.05
CA SER A 186 4.40 -9.85 -8.25
C SER A 186 5.53 -8.82 -8.35
N ASN A 187 6.08 -8.39 -7.22
CA ASN A 187 7.16 -7.40 -7.19
C ASN A 187 8.41 -7.92 -7.90
N ASN A 188 8.50 -9.24 -8.06
CA ASN A 188 9.56 -9.91 -8.79
C ASN A 188 9.30 -10.03 -10.30
N VAL A 189 8.19 -9.52 -10.84
CA VAL A 189 7.81 -9.70 -12.26
C VAL A 189 8.16 -8.47 -13.10
N ASN A 190 8.97 -8.68 -14.13
CA ASN A 190 9.41 -7.66 -15.08
C ASN A 190 8.50 -7.58 -16.32
N THR A 191 8.06 -8.70 -16.87
CA THR A 191 7.09 -8.73 -17.98
C THR A 191 6.07 -9.84 -17.81
N MET A 192 4.88 -9.64 -18.39
CA MET A 192 3.81 -10.63 -18.51
C MET A 192 3.35 -10.69 -19.96
N ASN A 193 3.40 -11.89 -20.54
CA ASN A 193 3.04 -12.15 -21.94
C ASN A 193 3.79 -11.23 -22.94
N GLY A 194 5.09 -11.05 -22.70
CA GLY A 194 5.97 -10.24 -23.55
C GLY A 194 5.80 -8.73 -23.41
N LYS A 195 4.89 -8.25 -22.54
CA LYS A 195 4.65 -6.83 -22.29
C LYS A 195 5.09 -6.45 -20.88
N GLY A 196 5.45 -5.18 -20.69
CA GLY A 196 5.73 -4.65 -19.37
C GLY A 196 4.46 -4.54 -18.52
N VAL A 197 4.63 -4.52 -17.20
CA VAL A 197 3.56 -4.61 -16.23
C VAL A 197 3.47 -3.38 -15.33
N LEU A 198 2.25 -3.03 -14.94
CA LEU A 198 1.93 -2.05 -13.90
C LEU A 198 1.30 -2.79 -12.73
N LYS A 199 1.79 -2.54 -11.52
CA LYS A 199 1.14 -2.95 -10.28
C LYS A 199 0.46 -1.76 -9.63
N LEU A 200 -0.82 -1.91 -9.33
CA LEU A 200 -1.62 -0.84 -8.75
C LEU A 200 -1.49 -0.80 -7.23
N ASN A 201 -1.40 0.40 -6.65
CA ASN A 201 -1.41 0.60 -5.20
C ASN A 201 -2.70 1.27 -4.69
N ALA A 202 -3.67 1.47 -5.59
CA ALA A 202 -5.00 1.95 -5.25
C ALA A 202 -6.05 1.32 -6.16
N ASN A 203 -7.31 1.31 -5.70
CA ASN A 203 -8.45 1.03 -6.56
C ASN A 203 -8.48 2.06 -7.70
N THR A 204 -8.51 1.58 -8.94
CA THR A 204 -8.22 2.38 -10.11
C THR A 204 -9.31 2.26 -11.15
N ALA A 205 -10.06 3.34 -11.33
CA ALA A 205 -11.01 3.45 -12.43
C ALA A 205 -10.29 3.50 -13.78
N ILE A 206 -10.97 2.99 -14.80
CA ILE A 206 -10.48 2.90 -16.17
C ILE A 206 -11.18 3.95 -17.01
N TYR A 207 -10.42 4.68 -17.82
CA TYR A 207 -10.87 5.83 -18.57
C TYR A 207 -10.58 5.67 -20.07
N ASN A 208 -11.36 6.33 -20.92
CA ASN A 208 -10.97 6.56 -22.30
C ASN A 208 -10.12 7.84 -22.44
N LYS A 209 -9.66 8.13 -23.67
CA LYS A 209 -8.85 9.32 -23.99
C LYS A 209 -9.50 10.67 -23.63
N ASN A 210 -10.83 10.71 -23.53
CA ASN A 210 -11.61 11.90 -23.17
C ASN A 210 -11.84 12.03 -21.65
N GLY A 211 -11.34 11.08 -20.85
CA GLY A 211 -11.52 11.05 -19.40
C GLY A 211 -12.90 10.55 -18.96
N LYS A 212 -13.66 9.88 -19.83
CA LYS A 212 -14.91 9.17 -19.44
C LYS A 212 -14.55 7.78 -18.91
N ARG A 213 -15.19 7.35 -17.83
CA ARG A 213 -15.03 5.98 -17.31
C ARG A 213 -15.57 4.96 -18.33
N ILE A 214 -14.85 3.86 -18.49
CA ILE A 214 -15.20 2.77 -19.43
C ILE A 214 -15.02 1.41 -18.77
N SER A 215 -15.60 0.37 -19.38
CA SER A 215 -15.29 -1.03 -19.08
C SER A 215 -14.15 -1.51 -19.98
N PHE A 216 -13.21 -2.27 -19.41
CA PHE A 216 -12.11 -2.92 -20.09
C PHE A 216 -12.02 -4.36 -19.60
N ASN A 217 -12.16 -5.33 -20.52
CA ASN A 217 -12.25 -6.76 -20.20
C ASN A 217 -13.31 -7.07 -19.12
N GLY A 218 -14.46 -6.39 -19.17
CA GLY A 218 -15.57 -6.58 -18.22
C GLY A 218 -15.41 -5.85 -16.88
N GLN A 219 -14.32 -5.10 -16.67
CA GLN A 219 -14.07 -4.37 -15.42
C GLN A 219 -14.07 -2.85 -15.66
N GLN A 220 -14.68 -2.07 -14.77
CA GLN A 220 -14.58 -0.60 -14.78
C GLN A 220 -13.52 -0.07 -13.79
N VAL A 221 -13.16 -0.89 -12.81
CA VAL A 221 -12.20 -0.57 -11.75
C VAL A 221 -11.31 -1.78 -11.55
N PHE A 222 -10.00 -1.58 -11.61
CA PHE A 222 -9.05 -2.56 -11.12
C PHE A 222 -8.84 -2.39 -9.61
N PRO A 223 -8.97 -3.45 -8.80
CA PRO A 223 -8.69 -3.36 -7.37
C PRO A 223 -7.21 -3.07 -7.10
N LYS A 224 -6.91 -2.53 -5.91
CA LYS A 224 -5.54 -2.42 -5.39
C LYS A 224 -4.82 -3.79 -5.51
N TYR A 225 -3.52 -3.75 -5.81
CA TYR A 225 -2.66 -4.90 -6.10
C TYR A 225 -2.87 -5.57 -7.46
N SER A 226 -3.86 -5.16 -8.26
CA SER A 226 -4.01 -5.69 -9.63
C SER A 226 -2.74 -5.47 -10.45
N ILE A 227 -2.48 -6.42 -11.34
CA ILE A 227 -1.38 -6.36 -12.29
C ILE A 227 -1.90 -6.44 -13.70
N ILE A 228 -1.49 -5.46 -14.49
CA ILE A 228 -1.94 -5.29 -15.86
C ILE A 228 -0.76 -5.00 -16.76
N ASN A 229 -0.87 -5.43 -18.02
CA ASN A 229 0.06 -5.02 -19.04
C ASN A 229 -0.19 -3.56 -19.44
N TYR A 230 0.86 -2.78 -19.62
CA TYR A 230 0.76 -1.49 -20.31
C TYR A 230 1.05 -1.64 -21.81
N ALA A 231 0.57 -0.67 -22.59
CA ALA A 231 0.87 -0.58 -24.00
C ALA A 231 2.05 0.39 -24.22
N GLY A 232 3.01 -0.01 -25.04
CA GLY A 232 4.22 0.77 -25.34
C GLY A 232 5.49 0.09 -24.85
N LYS A 233 6.59 0.85 -24.83
CA LYS A 233 7.91 0.37 -24.42
C LYS A 233 8.48 1.28 -23.34
N ARG A 234 9.31 0.72 -22.46
CA ARG A 234 10.14 1.52 -21.56
C ARG A 234 11.20 2.27 -22.37
N ARG A 235 11.59 3.44 -21.89
CA ARG A 235 12.74 4.22 -22.38
C ARG A 235 13.50 4.82 -21.21
N THR A 236 14.70 5.32 -21.46
CA THR A 236 15.44 6.11 -20.47
C THR A 236 14.60 7.32 -20.05
N LYS A 237 14.63 7.64 -18.75
CA LYS A 237 13.99 8.83 -18.19
C LYS A 237 14.62 10.10 -18.77
N THR A 238 13.79 11.09 -19.08
CA THR A 238 14.20 12.48 -19.41
C THR A 238 13.73 13.45 -18.33
N GLN A 239 14.17 14.71 -18.41
CA GLN A 239 13.74 15.75 -17.46
C GLN A 239 12.23 16.05 -17.52
N THR A 240 11.60 15.79 -18.67
CA THR A 240 10.15 15.97 -18.90
C THR A 240 9.29 14.82 -18.36
N ASP A 241 9.89 13.76 -17.82
CA ASP A 241 9.15 12.65 -17.25
C ASP A 241 8.83 12.88 -15.78
N ASP A 242 7.56 13.16 -15.49
CA ASP A 242 7.07 13.26 -14.12
C ASP A 242 7.17 11.93 -13.36
N TYR A 243 6.96 10.79 -14.04
CA TYR A 243 6.90 9.47 -13.42
C TYR A 243 7.96 8.54 -13.99
N TYR A 244 8.70 7.87 -13.09
CA TYR A 244 9.78 6.98 -13.47
C TYR A 244 9.99 5.88 -12.44
N TYR A 245 10.83 4.91 -12.77
CA TYR A 245 11.35 3.92 -11.83
C TYR A 245 12.85 3.74 -12.04
N THR A 246 13.57 3.37 -11.00
CA THR A 246 14.99 2.99 -11.08
C THR A 246 15.10 1.48 -11.14
N ASN A 247 16.14 0.96 -11.78
CA ASN A 247 16.50 -0.44 -11.57
C ASN A 247 17.02 -0.65 -10.14
N LEU A 248 17.03 -1.90 -9.66
CA LEU A 248 17.49 -2.23 -8.30
C LEU A 248 18.92 -1.77 -7.99
N SER A 249 19.80 -1.63 -8.98
CA SER A 249 21.15 -1.08 -8.77
C SER A 249 21.21 0.45 -8.69
N GLY A 250 20.06 1.15 -8.79
CA GLY A 250 19.94 2.61 -8.75
C GLY A 250 20.56 3.38 -9.92
N SER A 251 21.30 2.71 -10.81
CA SER A 251 22.15 3.36 -11.81
C SER A 251 21.41 3.85 -13.05
N LYS A 252 20.20 3.36 -13.33
CA LYS A 252 19.42 3.75 -14.51
C LYS A 252 17.96 3.99 -14.16
N SER A 253 17.48 5.17 -14.55
CA SER A 253 16.07 5.54 -14.45
C SER A 253 15.37 5.34 -15.79
N TYR A 254 14.16 4.78 -15.72
CA TYR A 254 13.32 4.50 -16.87
C TYR A 254 11.94 5.11 -16.71
N ALA A 255 11.35 5.50 -17.83
CA ALA A 255 9.99 5.97 -17.91
C ALA A 255 9.20 5.20 -18.99
N ILE A 256 7.88 5.27 -18.87
CA ILE A 256 6.93 4.85 -19.90
C ILE A 256 6.08 6.06 -20.26
N LYS A 257 5.66 6.16 -21.52
CA LYS A 257 4.87 7.30 -21.99
C LYS A 257 3.58 7.45 -21.18
N ASN A 258 3.39 8.63 -20.60
CA ASN A 258 2.14 9.05 -20.00
C ASN A 258 1.38 9.99 -20.95
N TYR A 259 0.09 10.19 -20.66
CA TYR A 259 -0.81 11.03 -21.43
C TYR A 259 -1.56 11.95 -20.47
N LYS A 260 -1.59 13.24 -20.78
CA LYS A 260 -2.40 14.20 -20.02
C LYS A 260 -3.85 14.10 -20.48
N ILE A 261 -4.75 13.79 -19.55
CA ILE A 261 -6.21 13.80 -19.76
C ILE A 261 -6.82 14.67 -18.66
N LYS A 262 -7.36 15.84 -19.03
CA LYS A 262 -7.89 16.83 -18.08
C LYS A 262 -6.87 17.22 -17.00
N GLY A 263 -5.63 17.52 -17.41
CA GLY A 263 -4.55 17.98 -16.52
C GLY A 263 -3.95 16.92 -15.60
N GLN A 264 -4.30 15.63 -15.76
CA GLN A 264 -3.76 14.52 -14.95
C GLN A 264 -3.06 13.51 -15.85
N ASP A 265 -2.00 12.87 -15.35
CA ASP A 265 -1.23 11.89 -16.11
C ASP A 265 -1.82 10.48 -16.03
N TYR A 266 -1.88 9.81 -17.18
CA TYR A 266 -2.41 8.46 -17.33
C TYR A 266 -1.44 7.58 -18.13
N TYR A 267 -1.44 6.28 -17.81
CA TYR A 267 -0.82 5.27 -18.65
C TYR A 267 -1.85 4.64 -19.57
N TYR A 268 -1.47 4.44 -20.83
CA TYR A 268 -2.25 3.70 -21.80
C TYR A 268 -2.06 2.20 -21.61
N ILE A 269 -3.17 1.46 -21.46
CA ILE A 269 -3.15 0.00 -21.23
C ILE A 269 -3.68 -0.80 -22.42
N GLY A 270 -3.92 -0.13 -23.56
CA GLY A 270 -4.39 -0.73 -24.80
C GLY A 270 -5.90 -0.52 -25.04
N ARG A 271 -6.35 -0.75 -26.29
CA ARG A 271 -7.77 -0.71 -26.70
C ARG A 271 -8.52 0.56 -26.27
N GLY A 272 -7.85 1.71 -26.36
CA GLY A 272 -8.43 3.00 -25.95
C GLY A 272 -8.59 3.22 -24.45
N ALA A 273 -8.05 2.34 -23.60
CA ALA A 273 -8.17 2.41 -22.14
C ALA A 273 -6.91 2.97 -21.44
N TYR A 274 -7.17 3.75 -20.39
CA TYR A 274 -6.18 4.53 -19.64
C TYR A 274 -6.43 4.40 -18.14
N ILE A 275 -5.36 4.43 -17.35
CA ILE A 275 -5.43 4.48 -15.89
C ILE A 275 -4.55 5.60 -15.34
N LYS A 276 -4.94 6.19 -14.21
CA LYS A 276 -4.18 7.29 -13.59
C LYS A 276 -2.79 6.80 -13.17
N ALA A 277 -1.75 7.52 -13.57
CA ALA A 277 -0.36 7.21 -13.22
C ALA A 277 -0.14 7.22 -11.69
N MET A 278 -0.79 8.15 -10.98
CA MET A 278 -0.74 8.26 -9.52
C MET A 278 -1.26 7.04 -8.75
N ASN A 279 -1.85 6.04 -9.41
CA ASN A 279 -2.32 4.80 -8.78
C ASN A 279 -1.38 3.61 -9.02
N VAL A 280 -0.28 3.82 -9.73
CA VAL A 280 0.70 2.79 -10.02
C VAL A 280 1.81 2.87 -8.99
N GLY A 281 1.97 1.80 -8.22
CA GLY A 281 3.02 1.70 -7.21
C GLY A 281 4.32 1.12 -7.76
N ARG A 282 4.24 0.27 -8.79
CA ARG A 282 5.39 -0.37 -9.43
C ARG A 282 5.22 -0.51 -10.94
N ILE A 283 6.33 -0.39 -11.66
CA ILE A 283 6.46 -0.69 -13.09
C ILE A 283 7.54 -1.76 -13.24
N ASN A 284 7.20 -2.86 -13.92
CA ASN A 284 8.12 -3.98 -14.16
C ASN A 284 8.82 -4.43 -12.86
N GLY A 285 8.06 -4.53 -11.77
CA GLY A 285 8.53 -4.93 -10.43
C GLY A 285 9.23 -3.84 -9.60
N ASN A 286 9.63 -2.72 -10.23
CA ASN A 286 10.37 -1.66 -9.55
C ASN A 286 9.43 -0.55 -9.02
N PRO A 287 9.70 0.01 -7.83
CA PRO A 287 9.01 1.18 -7.29
C PRO A 287 8.92 2.37 -8.26
N VAL A 288 7.72 2.96 -8.36
CA VAL A 288 7.49 4.19 -9.13
C VAL A 288 7.66 5.40 -8.25
N PHE A 289 8.41 6.38 -8.76
CA PHE A 289 8.61 7.71 -8.20
C PHE A 289 7.98 8.77 -9.08
N ARG A 290 7.61 9.89 -8.46
CA ARG A 290 7.19 11.12 -9.13
C ARG A 290 8.09 12.28 -8.74
N ASP A 291 8.56 13.05 -9.73
CA ASP A 291 9.44 14.20 -9.46
C ASP A 291 8.69 15.38 -8.84
N VAL A 292 7.52 15.72 -9.37
CA VAL A 292 6.79 16.96 -9.08
C VAL A 292 5.47 16.68 -8.35
N GLY A 293 4.95 17.63 -7.59
CA GLY A 293 3.59 17.70 -7.03
C GLY A 293 3.17 16.65 -5.99
N ALA A 294 1.94 16.79 -5.48
CA ALA A 294 1.53 16.12 -4.24
C ALA A 294 1.01 14.67 -4.38
N THR A 295 1.41 13.81 -3.44
CA THR A 295 0.90 12.45 -3.22
C THR A 295 -0.05 12.38 -2.01
N THR A 296 -0.71 11.24 -1.82
CA THR A 296 -1.48 10.97 -0.60
C THR A 296 -0.71 9.97 0.24
N ILE A 297 -0.53 10.26 1.52
CA ILE A 297 0.06 9.34 2.48
C ILE A 297 -0.97 8.95 3.55
N VAL A 298 -0.81 7.74 4.10
CA VAL A 298 -1.69 7.16 5.11
C VAL A 298 -0.83 6.57 6.23
N PRO A 299 -0.82 7.18 7.42
CA PRO A 299 -0.07 6.69 8.56
C PRO A 299 -0.48 5.29 9.00
N GLN A 300 0.51 4.45 9.31
CA GLN A 300 0.32 3.13 9.91
C GLN A 300 0.29 3.20 11.44
N THR A 301 0.75 4.31 11.99
CA THR A 301 0.77 4.70 13.40
C THR A 301 0.41 6.18 13.55
N ASP A 302 0.23 6.66 14.77
CA ASP A 302 0.29 8.10 15.04
C ASP A 302 1.68 8.64 14.71
N LEU A 303 1.73 9.76 13.97
CA LEU A 303 2.97 10.43 13.58
C LEU A 303 3.11 11.75 14.29
N TYR A 304 4.31 12.06 14.75
CA TYR A 304 4.64 13.42 15.16
C TYR A 304 4.61 14.36 13.96
N ILE A 305 4.08 15.57 14.18
CA ILE A 305 4.28 16.68 13.26
C ILE A 305 5.58 17.38 13.64
N TYR A 306 6.41 17.64 12.64
CA TYR A 306 7.66 18.39 12.74
C TYR A 306 7.46 19.77 12.12
N ASN A 307 8.08 20.80 12.69
CA ASN A 307 8.02 22.14 12.12
C ASN A 307 8.95 22.31 10.91
N SER A 308 9.02 23.52 10.35
CA SER A 308 9.86 23.86 9.20
C SER A 308 11.37 23.63 9.40
N LYS A 309 11.82 23.52 10.65
CA LYS A 309 13.21 23.22 11.03
C LYS A 309 13.40 21.75 11.41
N LEU A 310 12.45 20.88 11.05
CA LEU A 310 12.38 19.47 11.41
C LEU A 310 12.49 19.21 12.92
N LYS A 311 11.99 20.14 13.76
CA LYS A 311 11.86 19.91 15.21
C LYS A 311 10.47 19.36 15.52
N LYS A 312 10.43 18.30 16.34
CA LYS A 312 9.19 17.66 16.80
C LYS A 312 8.30 18.69 17.51
N THR A 313 7.01 18.69 17.19
CA THR A 313 5.99 19.53 17.85
C THR A 313 5.13 18.69 18.79
N LYS A 314 4.23 19.34 19.54
CA LYS A 314 3.21 18.65 20.35
C LYS A 314 2.05 18.08 19.51
N GLN A 315 1.99 18.42 18.24
CA GLN A 315 0.92 17.99 17.34
C GLN A 315 1.24 16.63 16.71
N SER A 316 0.20 15.92 16.32
CA SER A 316 0.31 14.60 15.70
C SER A 316 -0.74 14.41 14.62
N VAL A 317 -0.44 13.54 13.66
CA VAL A 317 -1.40 12.99 12.72
C VAL A 317 -1.78 11.60 13.20
N LYS A 318 -3.07 11.28 13.19
CA LYS A 318 -3.55 9.97 13.66
C LYS A 318 -3.36 8.87 12.63
N LYS A 319 -3.17 7.64 13.12
CA LYS A 319 -3.18 6.42 12.30
C LYS A 319 -4.38 6.42 11.35
N GLY A 320 -4.15 6.11 10.06
CA GLY A 320 -5.20 6.04 9.04
C GLY A 320 -5.67 7.38 8.46
N GLN A 321 -5.27 8.51 9.05
CA GLN A 321 -5.64 9.83 8.54
C GLN A 321 -4.95 10.11 7.20
N LYS A 322 -5.73 10.33 6.14
CA LYS A 322 -5.17 10.67 4.82
C LYS A 322 -4.59 12.09 4.83
N ILE A 323 -3.33 12.21 4.44
CA ILE A 323 -2.64 13.50 4.28
C ILE A 323 -2.26 13.69 2.82
N ARG A 324 -2.35 14.92 2.32
CA ARG A 324 -1.70 15.31 1.06
C ARG A 324 -0.28 15.77 1.39
N ALA A 325 0.70 15.16 0.76
CA ALA A 325 2.10 15.41 1.04
C ALA A 325 2.89 15.71 -0.23
N LEU A 326 3.96 16.47 -0.09
CA LEU A 326 4.82 16.97 -1.16
C LEU A 326 6.23 17.17 -0.63
N ASP A 327 7.16 17.49 -1.54
CA ASP A 327 8.57 17.85 -1.26
C ASP A 327 9.23 17.02 -0.16
N PRO A 328 9.41 15.72 -0.39
CA PRO A 328 10.18 14.90 0.54
C PRO A 328 11.62 15.41 0.68
N VAL A 329 12.08 15.51 1.92
CA VAL A 329 13.44 15.95 2.28
C VAL A 329 14.16 14.86 3.04
N VAL A 330 15.46 14.72 2.76
CA VAL A 330 16.35 13.84 3.51
C VAL A 330 17.16 14.66 4.51
N LEU A 331 17.22 14.20 5.76
CA LEU A 331 18.07 14.77 6.81
C LEU A 331 19.12 13.73 7.21
N GLY A 332 20.40 14.12 7.25
CA GLY A 332 21.51 13.21 7.55
C GLY A 332 22.09 12.54 6.30
N SER A 333 22.94 11.54 6.51
CA SER A 333 23.64 10.79 5.46
C SER A 333 23.88 9.35 5.89
N GLY A 334 24.07 8.44 4.92
CA GLY A 334 24.27 7.01 5.19
C GLY A 334 23.09 6.39 5.94
N ASP A 335 23.39 5.44 6.84
CA ASP A 335 22.41 4.64 7.58
C ASP A 335 21.62 5.42 8.64
N ILE A 336 22.00 6.68 8.90
CA ILE A 336 21.26 7.57 9.80
C ILE A 336 20.35 8.56 9.05
N ALA A 337 20.32 8.50 7.71
CA ALA A 337 19.51 9.39 6.91
C ALA A 337 18.01 9.13 7.17
N GLN A 338 17.25 10.20 7.42
CA GLN A 338 15.82 10.14 7.70
C GLN A 338 15.05 10.88 6.61
N LEU A 339 13.95 10.29 6.16
CA LEU A 339 13.06 10.85 5.15
C LEU A 339 11.86 11.53 5.79
N PHE A 340 11.59 12.77 5.39
CA PHE A 340 10.44 13.55 5.84
C PHE A 340 9.62 14.02 4.66
N TYR A 341 8.30 14.14 4.84
CA TYR A 341 7.36 14.62 3.85
C TYR A 341 6.67 15.88 4.35
N ARG A 342 6.65 16.95 3.53
CA ARG A 342 5.92 18.17 3.86
C ARG A 342 4.42 17.94 3.73
N ILE A 343 3.66 18.42 4.72
CA ILE A 343 2.20 18.39 4.70
C ILE A 343 1.72 19.56 3.81
N LYS A 344 0.97 19.24 2.74
CA LYS A 344 0.48 20.25 1.78
C LYS A 344 -0.33 21.34 2.49
N GLY A 345 -0.06 22.60 2.14
CA GLY A 345 -0.71 23.77 2.72
C GLY A 345 -0.12 24.21 4.06
N THR A 346 1.01 23.62 4.48
CA THR A 346 1.72 23.99 5.71
C THR A 346 3.23 23.97 5.47
N SER A 347 3.98 24.53 6.43
CA SER A 347 5.44 24.40 6.50
C SER A 347 5.90 23.22 7.39
N ASN A 348 4.97 22.33 7.76
CA ASN A 348 5.21 21.22 8.68
C ASN A 348 5.44 19.90 7.93
N TYR A 349 6.06 18.95 8.61
CA TYR A 349 6.50 17.67 8.06
C TYR A 349 6.04 16.48 8.91
N VAL A 350 6.01 15.30 8.30
CA VAL A 350 5.94 14.00 8.98
C VAL A 350 7.10 13.11 8.54
N SER A 351 7.62 12.30 9.45
CA SER A 351 8.72 11.37 9.17
C SER A 351 8.20 10.08 8.56
N TRP A 352 8.78 9.64 7.45
CA TRP A 352 8.56 8.30 6.89
C TRP A 352 9.40 7.25 7.61
N GLY A 353 10.60 7.64 8.07
CA GLY A 353 11.57 6.78 8.75
C GLY A 353 12.93 6.83 8.08
N ASP A 354 13.65 5.71 8.18
CA ASP A 354 14.96 5.50 7.57
C ASP A 354 14.89 5.66 6.04
N TYR A 355 15.73 6.54 5.49
CA TYR A 355 15.77 6.81 4.05
C TYR A 355 16.37 5.65 3.25
N SER A 356 17.26 4.84 3.83
CA SER A 356 17.93 3.73 3.12
C SER A 356 16.95 2.67 2.62
N GLU A 357 15.83 2.51 3.33
CA GLU A 357 14.74 1.60 2.99
C GLU A 357 13.79 2.17 1.91
N TYR A 358 13.88 3.46 1.58
CA TYR A 358 12.90 4.12 0.74
C TYR A 358 13.01 3.73 -0.74
N GLY A 359 11.95 3.14 -1.28
CA GLY A 359 11.94 2.69 -2.67
C GLY A 359 12.83 1.48 -2.93
N PHE A 360 13.21 0.76 -1.88
CA PHE A 360 13.88 -0.54 -1.97
C PHE A 360 12.88 -1.67 -1.72
N GLU A 361 13.11 -2.83 -2.33
CA GLU A 361 12.35 -4.08 -2.17
C GLU A 361 10.85 -3.91 -1.84
N ASP A 362 10.43 -4.19 -0.60
CA ASP A 362 9.06 -4.14 -0.08
C ASP A 362 8.87 -2.99 0.94
N ASP A 363 9.43 -1.81 0.65
CA ASP A 363 9.34 -0.59 1.47
C ASP A 363 7.92 -0.19 1.92
N GLU A 364 6.89 -0.69 1.23
CA GLU A 364 5.48 -0.62 1.60
C GLU A 364 5.19 -1.20 3.01
N HIS A 365 6.14 -1.91 3.62
CA HIS A 365 5.99 -2.55 4.93
C HIS A 365 6.90 -2.00 6.03
N VAL A 366 7.92 -1.22 5.70
CA VAL A 366 8.96 -0.79 6.67
C VAL A 366 8.78 0.67 7.15
N GLY A 367 8.21 1.54 6.30
CA GLY A 367 7.96 2.92 6.67
C GLY A 367 6.85 3.10 7.72
N TYR A 368 6.76 4.32 8.28
CA TYR A 368 5.68 4.69 9.19
C TYR A 368 4.35 5.02 8.49
N PHE A 369 4.37 5.19 7.18
CA PHE A 369 3.17 5.43 6.37
C PHE A 369 3.27 4.87 4.96
N ASN A 370 2.10 4.53 4.43
CA ASN A 370 1.94 4.15 3.03
C ASN A 370 1.76 5.39 2.15
N PHE A 371 2.30 5.38 0.94
CA PHE A 371 2.04 6.40 -0.08
C PHE A 371 1.17 5.86 -1.22
N ARG A 372 0.44 6.76 -1.88
CA ARG A 372 -0.26 6.47 -3.13
C ARG A 372 0.69 6.50 -4.34
N VAL A 373 1.81 7.20 -4.24
CA VAL A 373 2.96 7.09 -5.15
C VAL A 373 4.13 7.75 -4.44
N ARG A 374 5.34 7.22 -4.63
CA ARG A 374 6.55 7.79 -4.04
C ARG A 374 6.85 9.12 -4.69
N LEU A 375 7.37 10.06 -3.92
CA LEU A 375 7.94 11.28 -4.44
C LEU A 375 9.47 11.15 -4.46
N ASN A 376 10.11 11.74 -5.46
CA ASN A 376 11.57 11.79 -5.54
C ASN A 376 12.12 12.68 -4.39
N PRO A 377 12.95 12.15 -3.48
CA PRO A 377 13.54 12.91 -2.39
C PRO A 377 14.47 14.01 -2.91
N VAL A 378 14.36 15.20 -2.33
CA VAL A 378 15.37 16.25 -2.47
C VAL A 378 16.34 16.14 -1.28
N LYS A 379 17.64 16.29 -1.55
CA LYS A 379 18.69 16.09 -0.53
C LYS A 379 18.72 17.17 0.55
N THR A 380 18.16 18.36 0.32
CA THR A 380 18.21 19.48 1.28
C THR A 380 16.86 20.20 1.39
N ILE A 381 16.60 20.76 2.58
CA ILE A 381 15.35 21.49 2.89
C ILE A 381 15.25 22.80 2.11
N GLU A 382 16.36 23.50 1.91
CA GLU A 382 16.40 24.75 1.13
C GLU A 382 15.94 24.51 -0.31
N ASN A 383 16.44 23.46 -0.96
CA ASN A 383 16.03 23.09 -2.32
C ASN A 383 14.54 22.73 -2.39
N ALA A 384 13.97 22.13 -1.33
CA ALA A 384 12.55 21.86 -1.25
C ALA A 384 11.71 23.16 -1.11
N ALA A 385 12.21 24.16 -0.38
CA ALA A 385 11.54 25.47 -0.26
C ALA A 385 11.57 26.23 -1.59
N THR A 386 12.69 26.21 -2.32
CA THR A 386 12.81 26.85 -3.65
C THR A 386 11.87 26.25 -4.67
N ARG A 387 11.81 24.91 -4.78
CA ARG A 387 10.88 24.20 -5.69
C ARG A 387 9.42 24.53 -5.43
N ALA A 388 9.07 24.84 -4.19
CA ALA A 388 7.70 25.18 -3.84
C ALA A 388 7.28 26.57 -4.33
N ALA A 389 8.20 27.53 -4.36
CA ALA A 389 7.94 28.88 -4.86
C ALA A 389 7.69 28.86 -6.37
N GLU A 390 8.47 28.07 -7.11
CA GLU A 390 8.33 27.89 -8.56
C GLU A 390 7.01 27.21 -9.00
N GLU A 391 6.34 26.47 -8.10
CA GLU A 391 5.04 25.84 -8.37
C GLU A 391 3.83 26.71 -7.95
N SER A 392 4.07 27.83 -7.25
CA SER A 392 3.02 28.77 -6.80
C SER A 392 2.91 30.04 -7.65
N ASP A 393 3.87 30.26 -8.55
CA ASP A 393 3.84 31.25 -9.62
C ASP A 393 3.36 30.60 -10.94
#